data_AF-A0A536H1V5-F1
#
_entry.id   AF-A0A536H1V5-F1
#
_cell.length_a   1.000
_cell.length_b   1.000
_cell.length_c   1.000
_cell.angle_alpha   90.00
_cell.angle_beta   90.00
_cell.angle_gamma   90.00
#
_symmetry.space_group_name_H-M   'P 1'
#
loop_
_entity.id
_entity.type
_entity.pdbx_description
1 polymer ?
#
loop_
_entity_poly.entity_id
_entity_poly.type
_entity_poly.pdbx_seq_one_letter_code
_entity_poly.pdbx_strand_id
1 'polypeptide(L)'
;MSLADDVLDRAAELRRRGETFVVATVVRVEPPTSAQAGDKALITADGKLWGWVGGSCSEGLVRREALVAMGDGQPRLVKIAPDEAPDYQPGVVSH
;
A
#
# COMPACT_ATOMS: atom_id res chain seq x y z
N MET A 1 -20.37 2.88 -4.82
CA MET A 1 -19.25 2.03 -4.38
C MET A 1 -17.98 2.77 -4.69
N SER A 2 -17.15 3.01 -3.68
CA SER A 2 -15.83 3.62 -3.88
C SER A 2 -14.82 2.53 -4.25
N LEU A 3 -13.72 2.92 -4.90
CA LEU A 3 -12.62 2.00 -5.20
C LEU A 3 -12.06 1.32 -3.93
N ALA A 4 -12.14 1.99 -2.79
CA ALA A 4 -11.74 1.46 -1.49
C ALA A 4 -12.69 0.36 -0.98
N ASP A 5 -14.00 0.47 -1.24
CA ASP A 5 -14.98 -0.56 -0.88
C ASP A 5 -14.72 -1.83 -1.71
N ASP A 6 -14.48 -1.67 -3.01
CA ASP A 6 -14.19 -2.78 -3.92
C ASP A 6 -12.92 -3.56 -3.50
N VAL A 7 -11.91 -2.84 -2.99
CA VAL A 7 -10.68 -3.42 -2.43
C VAL A 7 -10.97 -4.29 -1.20
N LEU A 8 -11.84 -3.83 -0.29
CA LEU A 8 -12.16 -4.56 0.94
C LEU A 8 -13.04 -5.79 0.66
N ASP A 9 -13.98 -5.68 -0.29
CA ASP A 9 -14.78 -6.82 -0.73
C ASP A 9 -13.90 -7.91 -1.34
N ARG A 10 -12.91 -7.51 -2.15
CA ARG A 10 -11.92 -8.44 -2.72
C ARG A 10 -11.03 -9.05 -1.65
N ALA A 11 -10.57 -8.27 -0.67
CA ALA A 11 -9.82 -8.78 0.47
C ALA A 11 -10.61 -9.85 1.24
N ALA A 12 -11.91 -9.63 1.45
CA ALA A 12 -12.78 -10.60 2.09
C ALA A 12 -12.91 -11.90 1.28
N GLU A 13 -12.97 -11.82 -0.05
CA GLU A 13 -12.97 -13.00 -0.93
C GLU A 13 -11.66 -13.79 -0.84
N LEU A 14 -10.51 -13.12 -0.99
CA LEU A 14 -9.20 -13.77 -0.93
C LEU A 14 -8.95 -14.41 0.45
N ARG A 15 -9.37 -13.73 1.53
CA ARG A 15 -9.31 -14.28 2.88
C ARG A 15 -10.14 -15.55 3.02
N ARG A 16 -11.36 -15.59 2.47
CA ARG A 16 -12.20 -16.81 2.48
C ARG A 16 -11.57 -17.97 1.69
N ARG A 17 -10.76 -17.66 0.68
CA ARG A 17 -10.04 -18.63 -0.16
C ARG A 17 -8.70 -19.06 0.43
N GLY A 18 -8.27 -18.47 1.55
CA GLY A 18 -6.96 -18.74 2.15
C GLY A 18 -5.79 -18.21 1.33
N GLU A 19 -6.03 -17.25 0.44
CA GLU A 19 -4.98 -16.66 -0.39
C GLU A 19 -4.28 -15.53 0.38
N THR A 20 -2.95 -15.47 0.27
CA THR A 20 -2.15 -14.42 0.92
C THR A 20 -2.18 -13.14 0.08
N PHE A 21 -2.42 -12.02 0.76
CA PHE A 21 -2.44 -10.69 0.16
C PHE A 21 -2.07 -9.64 1.22
N VAL A 22 -1.77 -8.42 0.76
CA VAL A 22 -1.60 -7.22 1.57
C VAL A 22 -2.63 -6.19 1.15
N VAL A 23 -3.14 -5.43 2.12
CA VAL A 23 -3.89 -4.21 1.87
C VAL A 23 -3.00 -3.03 2.23
N ALA A 24 -2.60 -2.26 1.23
CA ALA A 24 -1.95 -0.97 1.41
C ALA A 24 -3.01 0.11 1.61
N THR A 25 -2.83 0.97 2.61
CA THR A 25 -3.72 2.10 2.87
C THR A 25 -2.88 3.37 2.98
N VAL A 26 -3.27 4.41 2.25
CA VAL A 26 -2.70 5.75 2.44
C VAL A 26 -3.25 6.32 3.74
N VAL A 27 -2.40 6.44 4.75
CA VAL A 27 -2.80 6.89 6.11
C VAL A 27 -2.56 8.39 6.33
N ARG A 28 -1.64 8.99 5.58
CA ARG A 28 -1.26 10.40 5.68
C ARG A 28 -0.74 10.89 4.33
N VAL A 29 -1.05 12.13 3.99
CA VAL A 29 -0.59 12.80 2.77
C VAL A 29 -0.09 14.20 3.08
N GLU A 30 0.94 14.64 2.36
CA GLU A 30 1.45 16.00 2.37
C GLU A 30 1.44 16.52 0.92
N PRO A 31 0.81 17.66 0.61
CA PRO A 31 0.79 18.20 -0.74
C PRO A 31 2.19 18.56 -1.26
N PRO A 32 2.45 18.44 -2.57
CA PRO A 32 1.50 18.04 -3.63
C PRO A 32 1.45 16.52 -3.83
N THR A 33 0.25 15.95 -3.80
CA THR A 33 0.00 14.56 -4.21
C THR A 33 -1.45 14.40 -4.66
N SER A 34 -1.69 13.49 -5.60
CA SER A 34 -3.05 13.11 -6.01
C SER A 34 -3.66 12.04 -5.10
N ALA A 35 -2.85 11.41 -4.24
CA ALA A 35 -3.34 10.47 -3.24
C ALA A 35 -4.16 11.18 -2.16
N GLN A 36 -5.18 10.50 -1.65
CA GLN A 36 -5.96 10.94 -0.51
C GLN A 36 -5.80 9.97 0.65
N ALA A 37 -5.83 10.48 1.87
CA ALA A 37 -5.93 9.63 3.05
C ALA A 37 -7.18 8.76 2.93
N GLY A 38 -7.03 7.46 3.11
CA GLY A 38 -8.08 6.47 2.92
C GLY A 38 -7.97 5.67 1.63
N ASP A 39 -7.25 6.16 0.61
CA ASP A 39 -6.96 5.41 -0.62
C ASP A 39 -6.38 4.02 -0.29
N LYS A 40 -6.84 2.99 -1.00
CA LYS A 40 -6.45 1.61 -0.74
C LYS A 40 -6.07 0.88 -2.00
N ALA A 41 -5.09 0.00 -1.86
CA ALA A 41 -4.83 -1.03 -2.83
C ALA A 41 -4.67 -2.40 -2.18
N LEU A 42 -5.10 -3.44 -2.88
CA LEU A 42 -4.83 -4.84 -2.56
C LEU A 42 -3.70 -5.34 -3.44
N ILE A 43 -2.74 -6.04 -2.86
CA ILE A 43 -1.62 -6.67 -3.56
C ILE A 43 -1.59 -8.16 -3.23
N THR A 44 -1.64 -9.02 -4.24
CA THR A 44 -1.50 -10.48 -4.08
C THR A 44 -0.05 -10.94 -4.18
N ALA A 45 0.24 -12.17 -3.76
CA ALA A 45 1.58 -12.76 -3.84
C ALA A 45 2.15 -12.87 -5.27
N ASP A 46 1.30 -12.88 -6.30
CA ASP A 46 1.71 -12.82 -7.71
C ASP A 46 1.99 -11.38 -8.20
N GLY A 47 1.92 -10.39 -7.29
CA GLY A 47 2.22 -8.99 -7.55
C GLY A 47 1.11 -8.20 -8.25
N LYS A 48 -0.08 -8.77 -8.47
CA LYS A 48 -1.22 -8.01 -8.98
C LYS A 48 -1.70 -7.00 -7.96
N LEU A 49 -2.08 -5.83 -8.45
CA LEU A 49 -2.58 -4.72 -7.65
C LEU A 49 -4.00 -4.36 -8.09
N TRP A 50 -4.90 -4.18 -7.13
CA TRP A 50 -6.24 -3.63 -7.33
C TRP A 50 -6.42 -2.40 -6.45
N GLY A 51 -7.04 -1.35 -6.96
CA GLY A 51 -7.22 -0.11 -6.22
C GLY A 51 -6.13 0.92 -6.53
N TRP A 52 -5.91 1.85 -5.61
CA TRP A 52 -5.07 3.03 -5.82
C TRP A 52 -4.36 3.48 -4.54
N VAL A 53 -3.12 3.97 -4.69
CA VAL A 53 -2.27 4.48 -3.58
C VAL A 53 -1.44 5.71 -3.99
N GLY A 54 -1.86 6.45 -5.02
CA GLY A 54 -1.16 7.69 -5.44
C GLY A 54 -0.40 7.64 -6.77
N GLY A 55 -0.70 6.69 -7.65
CA GLY A 55 -0.20 6.65 -9.03
C GLY A 55 1.09 5.85 -9.24
N SER A 56 1.61 5.91 -10.47
CA SER A 56 2.63 4.98 -10.98
C SER A 56 3.96 5.01 -10.22
N CYS A 57 4.36 6.18 -9.69
CA CYS A 57 5.59 6.31 -8.91
C CYS A 57 5.48 5.55 -7.57
N SER A 58 4.36 5.70 -6.87
CA SER A 58 4.10 5.00 -5.61
C SER A 58 3.81 3.51 -5.80
N GLU A 59 3.17 3.15 -6.91
CA GLU A 59 2.68 1.79 -7.15
C GLU A 59 3.79 0.73 -7.12
N GLY A 60 4.91 0.97 -7.82
CA GLY A 60 6.03 0.03 -7.85
C GLY A 60 6.63 -0.19 -6.47
N LEU A 61 6.76 0.89 -5.69
CA LEU A 61 7.29 0.82 -4.34
C LEU A 61 6.34 0.10 -3.39
N VAL A 62 5.05 0.43 -3.42
CA VAL A 62 4.03 -0.22 -2.58
C VAL A 62 3.93 -1.71 -2.91
N ARG A 63 4.00 -2.10 -4.19
CA ARG A 63 4.06 -3.51 -4.59
C ARG A 63 5.28 -4.21 -3.99
N ARG A 64 6.47 -3.60 -4.08
CA ARG A 64 7.69 -4.15 -3.49
C ARG A 64 7.53 -4.37 -1.99
N GLU A 65 7.18 -3.33 -1.24
CA GLU A 65 7.06 -3.42 0.23
C GLU A 65 5.93 -4.38 0.67
N ALA A 66 4.86 -4.49 -0.12
CA ALA A 66 3.81 -5.49 0.09
C ALA A 66 4.34 -6.92 -0.05
N LEU A 67 5.19 -7.21 -1.05
CA LEU A 67 5.80 -8.52 -1.21
C LEU A 67 6.75 -8.86 -0.06
N VAL A 68 7.54 -7.88 0.43
CA VAL A 68 8.39 -8.10 1.60
C VAL A 68 7.55 -8.36 2.85
N ALA A 69 6.45 -7.62 3.04
CA ALA A 69 5.49 -7.84 4.14
C ALA A 69 4.79 -9.19 4.11
N MET A 70 4.46 -9.69 2.92
CA MET A 70 3.95 -11.07 2.80
C MET A 70 5.04 -12.09 3.15
N GLY A 71 6.28 -11.84 2.76
CA GLY A 71 7.40 -12.76 2.97
C GLY A 71 7.78 -12.94 4.45
N ASP A 72 7.73 -11.89 5.26
CA ASP A 72 8.08 -11.95 6.69
C ASP A 72 6.87 -11.89 7.64
N GLY A 73 5.68 -11.67 7.11
CA GLY A 73 4.44 -11.57 7.88
C GLY A 73 4.36 -10.33 8.77
N GLN A 74 5.19 -9.30 8.52
CA GLN A 74 5.23 -8.08 9.32
C GLN A 74 4.63 -6.87 8.56
N PRO A 75 3.73 -6.09 9.20
CA PRO A 75 3.24 -4.86 8.62
C PRO A 75 4.34 -3.80 8.55
N ARG A 76 4.22 -2.87 7.61
CA ARG A 76 5.18 -1.78 7.38
C ARG A 76 4.45 -0.45 7.24
N LEU A 77 5.04 0.59 7.83
CA LEU A 77 4.68 1.96 7.52
C LEU A 77 5.72 2.51 6.53
N VAL A 78 5.27 2.95 5.36
CA VAL A 78 6.15 3.41 4.27
C VAL A 78 5.94 4.90 4.05
N LYS A 79 7.02 5.67 4.06
CA LYS A 79 7.03 7.07 3.64
C LYS A 79 7.60 7.14 2.23
N ILE A 80 6.85 7.78 1.34
CA ILE A 80 7.21 8.04 -0.05
C ILE A 80 7.37 9.54 -0.17
N ALA A 81 8.60 10.02 -0.37
CA ALA A 81 8.88 11.45 -0.47
C ALA A 81 9.99 11.70 -1.51
N PRO A 82 10.10 12.92 -2.06
CA PRO A 82 11.27 13.30 -2.84
C PRO A 82 12.56 13.24 -1.99
N ASP A 83 13.70 13.00 -2.64
CA ASP A 83 15.04 12.82 -2.03
C ASP A 83 15.46 13.90 -1.01
N GLU A 84 14.85 15.08 -1.03
CA GLU A 84 15.20 16.22 -0.17
C GLU A 84 14.44 16.27 1.18
N ALA A 85 13.76 15.21 1.60
CA ALA A 85 13.04 15.18 2.87
C ALA A 85 13.80 14.38 3.98
N PRO A 86 14.82 14.96 4.64
CA PRO A 86 15.50 14.30 5.74
C PRO A 86 14.57 14.31 6.97
N ASP A 87 13.90 13.19 7.19
CA ASP A 87 13.22 12.94 8.46
C ASP A 87 13.20 11.44 8.74
N TYR A 88 14.18 10.98 9.51
CA TYR A 88 14.21 9.62 10.03
C TYR A 88 13.13 9.49 11.10
N GLN A 89 12.15 8.63 10.83
CA GLN A 89 11.06 8.33 11.75
C GLN A 89 11.19 6.86 12.19
N PRO A 90 11.36 6.57 13.49
CA PRO A 90 11.45 5.20 13.98
C PRO A 90 10.24 4.36 13.54
N GLY A 91 10.49 3.19 12.95
CA GLY A 91 9.44 2.29 12.45
C GLY A 91 8.85 2.63 11.08
N VAL A 92 9.40 3.64 10.39
CA VAL A 92 9.00 4.02 9.03
C VAL A 92 10.08 3.61 8.03
N VAL A 93 9.67 2.93 6.96
CA VAL A 93 10.52 2.64 5.81
C VAL A 93 10.44 3.83 4.86
N SER A 94 11.55 4.55 4.67
CA SER A 94 11.62 5.74 3.81
C SER A 94 12.17 5.38 2.42
N HIS A 95 11.57 5.94 1.37
CA HIS A 95 12.03 5.90 -0.02
C HIS A 95 11.79 7.23 -0.71
#